data_AF-A0A9D7RI30-F1
#
_entry.id   AF-A0A9D7RI30-F1
#
_cell.length_a   1.000
_cell.length_b   1.000
_cell.length_c   1.000
_cell.angle_alpha   90.00
_cell.angle_beta   90.00
_cell.angle_gamma   90.00
#
_symmetry.space_group_name_H-M   'P 1'
#
loop_
_entity.id
_entity.type
_entity.pdbx_description
1 polymer ?
#
loop_
_entity_poly.entity_id
_entity_poly.type
_entity_poly.pdbx_seq_one_letter_code
_entity_poly.pdbx_strand_id
1 'polypeptide(L)'
;MLGDGLNDAGALRQADAGIAITEDTANFTPASDAILSAERFHRLPAYMEYARRSIHLVFGAYSLALLYNIVGLSFAVQGTLSPVVAAILMPLSSISIVIFGTISSNWLAAKVLKK
;
A
#
# COMPACT_ATOMS: atom_id res chain seq x y z
N MET A 1 -13.04 2.37 12.69
CA MET A 1 -14.49 2.49 12.88
C MET A 1 -15.21 2.19 11.57
N LEU A 2 -16.40 1.61 11.63
CA LEU A 2 -17.34 1.47 10.50
C LEU A 2 -18.55 2.35 10.81
N GLY A 3 -19.06 3.09 9.82
CA GLY A 3 -20.23 3.96 10.01
C GLY A 3 -20.92 4.32 8.70
N ASP A 4 -22.03 5.04 8.78
CA ASP A 4 -22.77 5.53 7.61
C ASP A 4 -22.13 6.78 6.97
N GLY A 5 -21.28 7.45 7.73
CA GLY A 5 -20.52 8.60 7.30
C GLY A 5 -21.13 9.96 7.63
N LEU A 6 -22.45 10.10 7.54
CA LEU A 6 -23.15 11.35 7.85
C LEU A 6 -23.31 11.52 9.37
N ASN A 7 -23.92 10.54 10.03
CA ASN A 7 -24.23 10.60 11.47
C ASN A 7 -22.99 10.23 12.29
N ASP A 8 -22.16 9.35 11.75
CA ASP A 8 -20.95 8.85 12.40
C ASP A 8 -19.70 9.71 12.12
N ALA A 9 -19.85 10.85 11.43
CA ALA A 9 -18.73 11.67 10.97
C ALA A 9 -17.71 12.03 12.05
N GLY A 10 -18.17 12.39 13.25
CA GLY A 10 -17.28 12.76 14.36
C GLY A 10 -16.45 11.57 14.85
N ALA A 11 -17.06 10.39 14.92
CA ALA A 11 -16.39 9.20 15.41
C ALA A 11 -15.51 8.55 14.32
N LEU A 12 -15.88 8.66 13.04
CA LEU A 12 -15.03 8.26 11.91
C LEU A 12 -13.74 9.08 11.86
N ARG A 13 -13.80 10.40 12.09
CA ARG A 13 -12.62 11.28 12.18
C ARG A 13 -11.72 10.98 13.37
N GLN A 14 -12.27 10.46 14.46
CA GLN A 14 -11.51 10.16 15.67
C GLN A 14 -10.82 8.80 15.62
N ALA A 15 -11.25 7.91 14.72
CA ALA A 15 -10.69 6.58 14.58
C ALA A 15 -9.35 6.59 13.83
N ASP A 16 -8.47 5.62 14.13
CA ASP A 16 -7.22 5.44 13.39
C ASP A 16 -7.44 5.07 11.91
N ALA A 17 -8.60 4.50 11.62
CA ALA A 17 -9.09 4.22 10.27
C ALA A 17 -10.63 4.20 10.27
N GLY A 18 -11.25 5.11 9.52
CA GLY A 18 -12.70 5.21 9.35
C GLY A 18 -13.16 4.70 7.99
N ILE A 19 -14.09 3.73 7.98
CA ILE A 19 -14.70 3.20 6.75
C ILE A 19 -16.19 3.56 6.73
N ALA A 20 -16.60 4.37 5.76
CA ALA A 20 -18.01 4.66 5.52
C ALA A 20 -18.63 3.57 4.63
N ILE A 21 -19.82 3.08 4.99
CA ILE A 21 -20.57 2.11 4.21
C ILE A 21 -21.76 2.83 3.57
N THR A 22 -21.85 2.82 2.24
CA THR A 22 -22.91 3.55 1.52
C THR A 22 -23.50 2.75 0.36
N GLU A 23 -24.79 2.92 0.12
CA GLU A 23 -25.50 2.47 -1.09
C GLU A 23 -25.30 3.47 -2.25
N ASP A 24 -25.16 4.76 -1.93
CA ASP A 24 -24.98 5.83 -2.90
C ASP A 24 -23.65 6.57 -2.66
N THR A 25 -22.73 6.45 -3.61
CA THR A 25 -21.43 7.12 -3.56
C THR A 25 -21.52 8.64 -3.77
N ALA A 26 -22.66 9.17 -4.23
CA ALA A 26 -22.86 10.60 -4.43
C ALA A 26 -22.99 11.38 -3.12
N ASN A 27 -23.45 10.73 -2.04
CA ASN A 27 -23.47 11.31 -0.70
C ASN A 27 -22.09 11.14 -0.05
N PHE A 28 -21.15 11.98 -0.48
CA PHE A 28 -19.78 12.01 0.02
C PHE A 28 -19.74 12.21 1.54
N THR A 29 -18.94 11.36 2.20
CA THR A 29 -18.59 11.52 3.61
C THR A 29 -17.16 12.04 3.71
N PRO A 30 -16.93 13.36 3.93
CA PRO A 30 -15.59 13.93 4.10
C PRO A 30 -14.91 13.55 5.44
N ALA A 31 -15.46 12.58 6.16
CA ALA A 31 -15.01 12.15 7.48
C ALA A 31 -14.39 10.75 7.49
N SER A 32 -14.39 10.01 6.37
CA SER A 32 -13.89 8.63 6.28
C SER A 32 -12.63 8.51 5.41
N ASP A 33 -11.74 7.59 5.77
CA ASP A 33 -10.52 7.25 5.00
C ASP A 33 -10.79 6.29 3.84
N ALA A 34 -11.87 5.50 3.94
CA ALA A 34 -12.31 4.59 2.88
C ALA A 34 -13.84 4.56 2.79
N ILE A 35 -14.33 4.29 1.58
CA ILE A 35 -15.75 4.11 1.30
C ILE A 35 -15.95 2.69 0.77
N LEU A 36 -16.88 1.96 1.38
CA LEU A 36 -17.27 0.62 0.99
C LEU A 36 -18.72 0.63 0.51
N SER A 37 -18.96 0.12 -0.70
CA SER A 37 -20.33 -0.11 -1.18
C SER A 37 -21.02 -1.12 -0.27
N ALA A 38 -22.25 -0.82 0.16
CA ALA A 38 -23.06 -1.69 1.00
C ALA A 38 -23.26 -3.09 0.38
N GLU A 39 -23.42 -3.16 -0.95
CA GLU A 39 -23.53 -4.43 -1.69
C GLU A 39 -22.28 -5.32 -1.53
N ARG A 40 -21.12 -4.72 -1.30
CA ARG A 40 -19.82 -5.38 -1.13
C ARG A 40 -19.44 -5.57 0.34
N PHE A 41 -20.30 -5.23 1.29
CA PHE A 41 -20.00 -5.32 2.72
C PHE A 41 -19.55 -6.73 3.14
N HIS A 42 -20.12 -7.77 2.53
CA HIS A 42 -19.73 -9.17 2.74
C HIS A 42 -18.24 -9.46 2.43
N ARG A 43 -17.56 -8.62 1.64
CA ARG A 43 -16.12 -8.75 1.31
C ARG A 43 -15.20 -8.01 2.27
N LEU A 44 -15.73 -7.25 3.23
CA LEU A 44 -14.93 -6.50 4.20
C LEU A 44 -13.85 -7.36 4.89
N PRO A 45 -14.13 -8.61 5.35
CA PRO A 45 -13.09 -9.45 5.93
C PRO A 45 -11.92 -9.74 4.98
N ALA A 46 -12.21 -9.96 3.68
CA ALA A 46 -11.19 -10.20 2.67
C ALA A 46 -10.35 -8.95 2.40
N TYR A 47 -10.96 -7.76 2.35
CA TYR A 47 -10.23 -6.50 2.26
C TYR A 47 -9.32 -6.29 3.48
N MET A 48 -9.79 -6.61 4.69
CA MET A 48 -8.96 -6.50 5.89
C MET A 48 -7.83 -7.53 5.95
N GLU A 49 -8.04 -8.73 5.41
CA GLU A 49 -6.97 -9.73 5.25
C GLU A 49 -5.93 -9.25 4.23
N TYR A 50 -6.37 -8.69 3.10
CA TYR A 50 -5.50 -8.12 2.07
C TYR A 50 -4.65 -6.96 2.62
N ALA A 51 -5.26 -6.02 3.34
CA ALA A 51 -4.56 -4.90 3.96
C ALA A 51 -3.48 -5.39 4.95
N ARG A 52 -3.81 -6.35 5.83
CA ARG A 52 -2.86 -6.92 6.79
C ARG A 52 -1.68 -7.62 6.10
N ARG A 53 -1.94 -8.41 5.06
CA ARG A 53 -0.88 -9.11 4.31
C ARG A 53 -0.03 -8.17 3.46
N SER A 54 -0.59 -7.06 3.01
CA SER A 54 0.14 -6.07 2.21
C SER A 54 1.32 -5.45 2.99
N ILE A 55 1.25 -5.41 4.32
CA ILE A 55 2.38 -4.99 5.18
C ILE A 55 3.63 -5.82 4.91
N HIS A 56 3.50 -7.13 4.68
CA HIS A 56 4.65 -7.99 4.36
C HIS A 56 5.26 -7.64 3.00
N LEU A 57 4.44 -7.20 2.04
CA LEU A 57 4.94 -6.73 0.75
C LEU A 57 5.74 -5.43 0.93
N VAL A 58 5.30 -4.52 1.80
CA VAL A 58 6.04 -3.30 2.13
C VAL A 58 7.40 -3.64 2.74
N PHE A 59 7.48 -4.58 3.69
CA PHE A 59 8.75 -5.04 4.23
C PHE A 59 9.65 -5.70 3.17
N GLY A 60 9.07 -6.44 2.23
CA GLY A 60 9.80 -6.98 1.07
C GLY A 60 10.39 -5.89 0.17
N ALA A 61 9.62 -4.84 -0.11
CA ALA A 61 10.09 -3.68 -0.89
C ALA A 61 11.22 -2.93 -0.17
N TYR A 62 11.11 -2.72 1.14
CA TYR A 62 12.19 -2.14 1.94
C TYR A 62 13.46 -2.99 1.93
N SER A 63 13.33 -4.32 1.97
CA SER A 63 14.48 -5.23 1.90
C SER A 63 15.21 -5.10 0.56
N LEU A 64 14.47 -4.97 -0.54
CA LEU A 64 15.04 -4.74 -1.87
C LEU A 64 15.73 -3.37 -1.94
N ALA A 65 15.07 -2.31 -1.46
CA ALA A 65 15.64 -0.96 -1.41
C ALA A 65 16.93 -0.91 -0.59
N LEU A 66 16.95 -1.58 0.56
CA LEU A 66 18.12 -1.68 1.42
C LEU A 66 19.28 -2.40 0.71
N LEU A 67 19.00 -3.46 -0.04
CA LEU A 67 20.01 -4.19 -0.82
C LEU A 67 20.65 -3.28 -1.89
N TYR A 68 19.86 -2.52 -2.65
CA TYR A 68 20.41 -1.54 -3.60
C TYR A 68 21.27 -0.47 -2.92
N ASN A 69 20.85 0.01 -1.74
CA ASN A 69 21.62 0.99 -0.99
C ASN A 69 22.92 0.41 -0.42
N ILE A 70 22.92 -0.84 0.07
CA ILE A 70 24.15 -1.52 0.52
C ILE A 70 25.14 -1.68 -0.63
N VAL A 71 24.66 -2.03 -1.82
CA VAL A 71 25.50 -2.11 -3.03
C VAL A 71 26.09 -0.73 -3.34
N GLY A 72 25.27 0.33 -3.37
CA GLY A 72 25.75 1.70 -3.61
C GLY A 72 26.76 2.17 -2.56
N LEU A 73 26.50 1.88 -1.28
CA LEU A 73 27.40 2.20 -0.18
C LEU A 73 28.73 1.45 -0.30
N SER A 74 28.72 0.20 -0.76
CA SER A 74 29.94 -0.59 -0.96
C SER A 74 30.86 0.07 -2.00
N PHE A 75 30.32 0.60 -3.09
CA PHE A 75 31.09 1.38 -4.07
C PHE A 75 31.59 2.71 -3.49
N ALA A 76 30.76 3.38 -2.67
CA ALA A 76 31.11 4.65 -2.06
C ALA A 76 32.28 4.52 -1.08
N VAL A 77 32.25 3.53 -0.19
CA VAL A 77 33.30 3.29 0.82
C VAL A 77 34.64 2.90 0.18
N GLN A 78 34.60 2.21 -0.96
CA GLN A 78 35.80 1.88 -1.74
C GLN A 78 36.36 3.06 -2.56
N GLY A 79 35.63 4.19 -2.64
CA GLY A 79 36.01 5.33 -3.46
C GLY A 79 35.86 5.09 -4.98
N THR A 80 35.15 4.03 -5.38
CA THR A 80 34.97 3.63 -6.79
C THR A 80 33.62 4.05 -7.36
N LEU A 81 32.77 4.70 -6.57
CA LEU A 81 31.46 5.18 -7.01
C LEU A 81 31.62 6.35 -7.99
N SER A 82 31.32 6.10 -9.27
CA SER A 82 31.25 7.14 -10.30
C SER A 82 29.83 7.70 -10.45
N PRO A 83 29.68 8.94 -10.94
CA PRO A 83 28.36 9.53 -11.22
C PRO A 83 27.52 8.69 -12.19
N VAL A 84 28.16 8.04 -13.17
CA VAL A 84 27.46 7.19 -14.16
C VAL A 84 26.89 5.93 -13.48
N VAL A 85 27.66 5.29 -12.59
CA VAL A 85 27.17 4.13 -11.84
C VAL A 85 25.97 4.51 -10.98
N ALA A 86 26.05 5.64 -10.27
CA ALA A 86 24.92 6.13 -9.47
C ALA A 86 23.68 6.44 -10.33
N ALA A 87 23.88 7.07 -11.49
CA ALA A 87 22.81 7.44 -12.42
C ALA A 87 22.09 6.22 -13.03
N ILE A 88 22.75 5.06 -13.13
CA ILE A 88 22.14 3.82 -13.60
C ILE A 88 21.51 3.05 -12.43
N LEU A 89 22.21 2.95 -11.31
CA LEU A 89 21.80 2.16 -10.15
C LEU A 89 20.49 2.67 -9.53
N MET A 90 20.32 3.99 -9.42
CA MET A 90 19.14 4.60 -8.78
C MET A 90 17.83 4.35 -9.56
N PRO A 91 17.75 4.61 -10.88
CA PRO A 91 16.56 4.26 -11.65
C PRO A 91 16.26 2.76 -11.66
N LEU A 92 17.29 1.90 -11.75
CA LEU A 92 17.11 0.45 -11.70
C LEU A 92 16.49 -0.01 -10.38
N SER A 93 16.93 0.56 -9.25
CA SER A 93 16.34 0.31 -7.94
C SER A 93 14.83 0.61 -7.93
N SER A 94 14.45 1.81 -8.37
CA SER A 94 13.05 2.24 -8.43
C SER A 94 12.20 1.33 -9.33
N ILE A 95 12.69 0.99 -10.53
CA ILE A 95 11.98 0.10 -11.45
C ILE A 95 11.78 -1.28 -10.81
N SER A 96 12.81 -1.87 -10.21
CA SER A 96 12.70 -3.17 -9.56
C SER A 96 11.70 -3.17 -8.41
N ILE A 97 11.67 -2.11 -7.60
CA ILE A 97 10.71 -1.96 -6.49
C ILE A 97 9.27 -1.83 -7.02
N VAL A 98 9.05 -1.04 -8.08
CA VAL A 98 7.73 -0.88 -8.70
C VAL A 98 7.23 -2.19 -9.30
N ILE A 99 8.10 -2.93 -10.01
CA ILE A 99 7.77 -4.24 -10.56
C ILE A 99 7.40 -5.22 -9.44
N PHE A 100 8.23 -5.30 -8.40
CA PHE A 100 7.98 -6.16 -7.25
C PHE A 100 6.64 -5.81 -6.58
N GLY A 101 6.40 -4.52 -6.31
CA GLY A 101 5.17 -4.05 -5.67
C GLY A 101 3.94 -4.37 -6.51
N THR A 102 3.97 -4.08 -7.81
CA THR A 102 2.84 -4.29 -8.72
C THR A 102 2.49 -5.77 -8.86
N ILE A 103 3.51 -6.62 -9.12
CA ILE A 103 3.29 -8.06 -9.32
C ILE A 103 2.81 -8.71 -8.02
N SER A 104 3.48 -8.43 -6.90
CA SER A 104 3.17 -9.09 -5.62
C SER A 104 1.81 -8.65 -5.07
N SER A 105 1.48 -7.37 -5.22
CA SER A 105 0.17 -6.80 -4.84
C SER A 105 -0.96 -7.44 -5.65
N ASN A 106 -0.82 -7.50 -6.98
CA ASN A 106 -1.82 -8.11 -7.85
C ASN A 106 -1.98 -9.61 -7.58
N TRP A 107 -0.88 -10.32 -7.33
CA TRP A 107 -0.91 -11.73 -7.00
C TRP A 107 -1.61 -12.00 -5.66
N LEU A 108 -1.31 -11.20 -4.64
CA LEU A 108 -1.96 -11.28 -3.34
C LEU A 108 -3.46 -10.96 -3.44
N ALA A 109 -3.82 -9.92 -4.20
CA ALA A 109 -5.20 -9.54 -4.45
C ALA A 109 -5.97 -10.68 -5.14
N ALA A 110 -5.38 -11.32 -6.16
CA ALA A 110 -5.97 -12.45 -6.84
C ALA A 110 -6.20 -13.66 -5.91
N LYS A 111 -5.34 -13.85 -4.90
CA LYS A 111 -5.47 -14.96 -3.94
C LYS A 111 -6.50 -14.70 -2.83
N VAL A 112 -6.62 -13.45 -2.38
CA VAL A 112 -7.44 -13.07 -1.22
C VAL A 112 -8.83 -12.58 -1.64
N LEU A 113 -8.92 -11.77 -2.69
CA LEU A 113 -10.16 -11.07 -3.07
C LEU A 113 -11.01 -11.81 -4.12
N LYS A 114 -10.46 -12.86 -4.77
CA LYS A 114 -11.22 -13.71 -5.72
C LYS A 114 -11.81 -14.97 -5.08
N LYS A 115 -11.61 -15.19 -3.77
CA LYS A 115 -12.41 -16.14 -2.99
C LYS A 115 -13.79 -15.55 -2.73
#